data_AF-A0A3P7UP30-F1
#
_entry.id   AF-A0A3P7UP30-F1
#
_cell.length_a   1.000
_cell.length_b   1.000
_cell.length_c   1.000
_cell.angle_alpha   90.00
_cell.angle_beta   90.00
_cell.angle_gamma   90.00
#
_symmetry.space_group_name_H-M   'P 1'
#
loop_
_entity.id
_entity.type
_entity.pdbx_description
1 polymer ?
#
loop_
_entity_poly.entity_id
_entity_poly.type
_entity_poly.pdbx_seq_one_letter_code
_entity_poly.pdbx_strand_id
1 'polypeptide(L)'
;MHWSHNQTKLASGSGDNTVRVWDESRLGSNTSESLFVLDEHVGSVRAVQFCNFKSSLLATGGGMQCKTIKMWNVNSGQLLKSIDTGSVNGIVFNSDYKEMMSAHACGKLVIWKHPNYTEVAKLSG
;
A
#
# COMPACT_ATOMS: atom_id res chain seq x y z
N MET A 1 5.14 8.09 0.03
CA MET A 1 4.67 8.53 1.36
C MET A 1 3.22 8.96 1.22
N HIS A 2 2.35 8.61 2.17
CA HIS A 2 0.94 8.97 2.15
C HIS A 2 0.39 9.08 3.58
N TRP A 3 -0.43 10.09 3.85
CA TRP A 3 -1.16 10.24 5.10
C TRP A 3 -2.47 9.45 5.08
N SER A 4 -2.89 8.90 6.20
CA SER A 4 -4.24 8.35 6.33
C SER A 4 -5.27 9.48 6.18
N HIS A 5 -6.49 9.14 5.76
CA HIS A 5 -7.53 10.13 5.49
C HIS A 5 -7.85 11.04 6.69
N ASN A 6 -7.80 10.46 7.90
CA ASN A 6 -7.98 11.18 9.17
C ASN A 6 -6.68 11.82 9.71
N GLN A 7 -5.58 11.80 8.96
CA GLN A 7 -4.27 12.35 9.32
C GLN A 7 -3.63 11.81 10.61
N THR A 8 -4.11 10.68 11.14
CA THR A 8 -3.54 10.09 12.35
C THR A 8 -2.35 9.17 12.09
N LYS A 9 -2.15 8.72 10.84
CA LYS A 9 -1.06 7.81 10.47
C LYS A 9 -0.38 8.26 9.20
N LEU A 10 0.94 8.14 9.17
CA LEU A 10 1.76 8.34 7.98
C LEU A 10 2.34 6.99 7.56
N ALA A 11 2.38 6.70 6.27
CA ALA A 11 3.08 5.53 5.74
C ALA A 11 4.07 5.95 4.67
N SER A 12 5.25 5.33 4.66
CA SER A 12 6.26 5.53 3.63
C SER A 12 6.86 4.22 3.19
N GLY A 13 6.99 4.05 1.88
CA GLY A 13 7.75 2.97 1.26
C GLY A 13 9.18 3.44 1.02
N SER A 14 10.13 2.50 1.04
CA SER A 14 11.56 2.78 0.95
C SER A 14 12.25 1.88 -0.06
N GLY A 15 13.45 2.30 -0.48
CA GLY A 15 14.36 1.49 -1.29
C GLY A 15 15.01 0.34 -0.50
N ASP A 16 14.92 0.35 0.83
CA ASP A 16 15.37 -0.74 1.71
C ASP A 16 14.38 -1.91 1.81
N ASN A 17 13.38 -1.93 0.92
CA ASN A 17 12.30 -2.91 0.82
C ASN A 17 11.28 -2.86 1.97
N THR A 18 11.35 -1.88 2.86
CA THR A 18 10.38 -1.76 3.96
C THR A 18 9.30 -0.73 3.68
N VAL A 19 8.17 -0.89 4.39
CA VAL A 19 7.17 0.15 4.58
C VAL A 19 7.17 0.50 6.06
N ARG A 20 7.35 1.78 6.36
CA ARG A 20 7.27 2.28 7.73
C ARG A 20 5.94 3.00 7.92
N VAL A 21 5.33 2.77 9.07
CA VAL A 21 4.09 3.43 9.50
C VAL A 21 4.38 4.19 10.78
N TRP A 22 3.96 5.44 10.86
CA TRP A 22 4.05 6.28 12.04
C TRP A 22 2.65 6.68 12.51
N ASP A 23 2.54 6.91 13.81
CA ASP A 23 1.37 7.51 14.42
C ASP A 23 1.66 8.99 14.69
N GLU A 24 0.76 9.87 14.26
CA GLU A 24 0.91 11.33 14.38
C GLU A 24 1.14 11.76 15.84
N SER A 25 0.46 11.11 16.79
CA SER A 25 0.60 11.39 18.23
C SER A 25 2.01 11.11 18.78
N ARG A 26 2.85 10.41 18.01
CA ARG A 26 4.24 10.05 18.37
C ARG A 26 5.28 10.81 17.53
N LEU A 27 4.85 11.68 16.62
CA LEU A 27 5.74 12.56 15.86
C LEU A 27 6.14 13.76 16.74
N GLY A 28 7.38 14.26 16.60
CA GLY A 28 7.86 15.45 17.32
C GLY A 28 8.64 15.20 18.61
N SER A 29 8.78 13.94 19.05
CA SER A 29 9.81 13.56 20.02
C SER A 29 11.17 13.45 19.31
N ASN A 30 12.27 13.81 19.99
CA ASN A 30 13.65 13.76 19.45
C ASN A 30 14.06 12.38 18.89
N THR A 31 13.28 11.33 19.18
CA THR A 31 13.43 9.96 18.66
C THR A 31 12.07 9.45 18.19
N SER A 32 11.55 9.95 17.07
CA SER A 32 10.28 9.45 16.52
C SER A 32 10.49 8.09 15.85
N GLU A 33 10.17 7.03 16.58
CA GLU A 33 10.22 5.65 16.09
C GLU A 33 8.96 5.32 15.27
N SER A 34 9.11 4.50 14.23
CA SER A 34 7.97 3.98 13.47
C SER A 34 7.12 3.05 14.32
N LEU A 35 5.80 3.23 14.27
CA LEU A 35 4.82 2.32 14.88
C LEU A 35 4.97 0.89 14.33
N PHE A 36 5.18 0.76 13.02
CA PHE A 36 5.45 -0.52 12.37
C PHE A 36 6.54 -0.38 11.32
N VAL A 37 7.37 -1.43 11.21
CA VAL A 37 8.24 -1.69 10.06
C VAL A 37 7.70 -2.95 9.40
N LEU A 38 7.22 -2.81 8.17
CA LEU A 38 6.62 -3.88 7.38
C LEU A 38 7.63 -4.29 6.31
N ASP A 39 8.21 -5.47 6.46
CA ASP A 39 9.44 -5.91 5.78
C ASP A 39 9.25 -7.12 4.84
N GLU A 40 8.00 -7.49 4.55
CA GLU A 40 7.68 -8.63 3.68
C GLU A 40 7.92 -8.37 2.18
N HIS A 41 8.19 -7.13 1.77
CA HIS A 41 8.53 -6.83 0.38
C HIS A 41 9.99 -7.25 0.13
N VAL A 42 10.23 -7.91 -1.01
CA VAL A 42 11.57 -8.39 -1.41
C VAL A 42 12.27 -7.43 -2.38
N GLY A 43 11.82 -6.17 -2.42
CA GLY A 43 12.29 -5.16 -3.36
C GLY A 43 11.68 -3.78 -3.06
N SER A 44 12.22 -2.73 -3.70
CA SER A 44 11.86 -1.34 -3.39
C SER A 44 10.35 -1.10 -3.42
N VAL A 45 9.83 -0.39 -2.42
CA VAL A 45 8.40 -0.06 -2.35
C VAL A 45 8.18 1.37 -2.82
N ARG A 46 7.46 1.52 -3.94
CA ARG A 46 7.18 2.84 -4.55
C ARG A 46 5.73 3.27 -4.35
N ALA A 47 4.80 2.32 -4.42
CA ALA A 47 3.38 2.61 -4.24
C ALA A 47 2.99 2.39 -2.77
N VAL A 48 2.39 3.41 -2.14
CA VAL A 48 1.86 3.34 -0.78
C VAL A 48 0.58 4.16 -0.73
N GLN A 49 -0.53 3.51 -0.38
CA GLN A 49 -1.84 4.15 -0.39
C GLN A 49 -2.72 3.61 0.74
N PHE A 50 -3.22 4.51 1.59
CA PHE A 50 -4.25 4.16 2.57
C PHE A 50 -5.60 3.97 1.86
N CYS A 51 -6.40 3.02 2.34
CA CYS A 51 -7.75 2.82 1.85
C CYS A 51 -8.69 3.91 2.38
N ASN A 52 -9.45 4.53 1.46
CA ASN A 52 -10.35 5.63 1.79
C ASN A 52 -11.69 5.18 2.40
N PHE A 53 -12.07 3.91 2.24
CA PHE A 53 -13.33 3.36 2.77
C PHE A 53 -13.14 2.34 3.90
N LYS A 54 -11.88 1.96 4.21
CA LYS A 54 -11.53 1.05 5.31
C LYS A 54 -10.28 1.57 6.01
N SER A 55 -10.46 2.30 7.10
CA SER A 55 -9.40 3.03 7.82
C SER A 55 -8.22 2.17 8.28
N SER A 56 -8.47 0.89 8.57
CA SER A 56 -7.43 -0.04 9.01
C SER A 56 -6.56 -0.60 7.88
N LEU A 57 -6.85 -0.28 6.62
CA LEU A 57 -6.24 -0.93 5.47
C LEU A 57 -5.24 -0.02 4.74
N LEU A 58 -4.05 -0.55 4.50
CA LEU A 58 -3.01 0.04 3.67
C LEU A 58 -2.64 -0.92 2.54
N ALA A 59 -2.51 -0.40 1.31
CA ALA A 59 -1.97 -1.15 0.19
C ALA A 59 -0.61 -0.59 -0.21
N THR A 60 0.33 -1.49 -0.46
CA THR A 60 1.68 -1.14 -0.91
C THR A 60 2.13 -2.01 -2.07
N GLY A 61 2.88 -1.42 -3.00
CA GLY A 61 3.29 -2.07 -4.24
C GLY A 61 4.80 -2.08 -4.39
N GLY A 62 5.35 -3.26 -4.67
CA GLY A 62 6.77 -3.46 -4.91
C GLY A 62 7.17 -3.21 -6.37
N GLY A 63 8.45 -2.90 -6.57
CA GLY A 63 9.04 -2.64 -7.87
C GLY A 63 9.37 -3.89 -8.70
N MET A 64 10.31 -3.78 -9.63
CA MET A 64 10.66 -4.86 -10.57
C MET A 64 11.15 -6.15 -9.89
N GLN A 65 11.83 -6.02 -8.75
CA GLN A 65 12.32 -7.13 -7.95
C GLN A 65 11.25 -7.71 -7.00
N CYS A 66 10.16 -6.96 -6.74
CA CYS A 66 9.06 -7.39 -5.89
C CYS A 66 7.73 -7.14 -6.60
N LYS A 67 7.31 -8.08 -7.42
CA LYS A 67 6.16 -7.95 -8.32
C LYS A 67 4.81 -8.20 -7.63
N THR A 68 4.66 -7.64 -6.43
CA THR A 68 3.51 -7.90 -5.55
C THR A 68 2.83 -6.63 -5.09
N ILE A 69 1.52 -6.72 -4.91
CA ILE A 69 0.76 -5.80 -4.06
C ILE A 69 0.57 -6.49 -2.72
N LYS A 70 0.92 -5.81 -1.63
CA LYS A 70 0.68 -6.27 -0.27
C LYS A 70 -0.32 -5.38 0.44
N MET A 71 -1.17 -6.02 1.24
CA MET A 71 -2.25 -5.38 1.96
C MET A 71 -2.05 -5.58 3.45
N TRP A 72 -2.18 -4.52 4.23
CA TRP A 72 -1.77 -4.50 5.62
C TRP A 72 -2.87 -3.99 6.52
N ASN A 73 -2.96 -4.55 7.72
CA ASN A 73 -3.72 -3.95 8.80
C ASN A 73 -2.83 -2.95 9.54
N VAL A 74 -3.11 -1.65 9.42
CA VAL A 74 -2.26 -0.61 10.04
C VAL A 74 -2.48 -0.45 11.54
N ASN A 75 -3.40 -1.20 12.15
CA ASN A 75 -3.60 -1.22 13.60
C ASN A 75 -2.82 -2.36 14.26
N SER A 76 -2.55 -3.45 13.54
CA SER A 76 -1.79 -4.60 14.05
C SER A 76 -0.42 -4.80 13.38
N GLY A 77 -0.13 -4.11 12.28
CA GLY A 77 1.06 -4.32 11.45
C GLY A 77 1.03 -5.60 10.63
N GLN A 78 -0.07 -6.38 10.66
CA GLN A 78 -0.12 -7.68 10.01
C GLN A 78 -0.34 -7.58 8.49
N LEU A 79 0.34 -8.46 7.75
CA LEU A 79 0.06 -8.72 6.35
C LEU A 79 -1.27 -9.48 6.23
N LEU A 80 -2.24 -8.89 5.52
CA LEU A 80 -3.56 -9.46 5.27
C LEU A 80 -3.60 -10.24 3.96
N LYS A 81 -2.92 -9.74 2.93
CA LYS A 81 -2.93 -10.34 1.60
C LYS A 81 -1.70 -9.96 0.80
N SER A 82 -1.22 -10.89 -0.01
CA SER A 82 -0.20 -10.68 -1.05
C SER A 82 -0.79 -11.10 -2.39
N ILE A 83 -0.62 -10.27 -3.42
CA ILE A 83 -1.15 -10.51 -4.77
C ILE A 83 0.01 -10.40 -5.76
N ASP A 84 0.26 -11.47 -6.50
CA ASP A 84 1.24 -11.47 -7.58
C ASP A 84 0.67 -10.73 -8.79
N THR A 85 1.41 -9.74 -9.27
CA THR A 85 0.94 -8.86 -10.36
C THR A 85 2.08 -8.56 -11.35
N GLY A 86 2.99 -7.69 -10.95
CA GLY A 86 4.04 -7.08 -11.74
C GLY A 86 4.65 -5.93 -10.95
N SER A 87 5.64 -5.24 -11.50
CA SER A 87 6.18 -4.02 -10.85
C SER A 87 5.08 -2.97 -10.74
N VAL A 88 4.79 -2.52 -9.52
CA VAL A 88 3.71 -1.57 -9.21
C VAL A 88 4.31 -0.18 -9.00
N ASN A 89 3.85 0.78 -9.81
CA ASN A 89 4.29 2.16 -9.74
C ASN A 89 3.32 3.05 -8.95
N GLY A 90 2.05 2.70 -8.90
CA GLY A 90 1.02 3.47 -8.20
C GLY A 90 -0.17 2.61 -7.80
N ILE A 91 -0.84 3.02 -6.72
CA ILE A 91 -2.07 2.41 -6.22
C ILE A 91 -3.03 3.53 -5.85
N VAL A 92 -4.30 3.40 -6.22
CA VAL A 92 -5.38 4.30 -5.79
C VAL A 92 -6.61 3.51 -5.35
N PHE A 93 -7.43 4.09 -4.48
CA PHE A 93 -8.71 3.51 -4.06
C PHE A 93 -9.88 4.33 -4.57
N ASN A 94 -10.91 3.63 -5.03
CA ASN A 94 -12.22 4.18 -5.34
C ASN A 94 -13.21 3.76 -4.25
N SER A 95 -13.74 4.72 -3.49
CA SER A 95 -14.66 4.47 -2.40
C SER A 95 -16.06 4.09 -2.86
N ASP A 96 -16.52 4.63 -3.99
CA ASP A 96 -17.89 4.42 -4.49
C ASP A 96 -18.13 2.96 -4.83
N TYR A 97 -17.15 2.34 -5.49
CA TYR A 97 -17.20 0.94 -5.88
C TYR A 97 -16.42 0.02 -4.94
N LYS A 98 -15.77 0.54 -3.90
CA LYS A 98 -14.87 -0.22 -3.01
C LYS A 98 -13.83 -1.00 -3.82
N GLU A 99 -13.12 -0.28 -4.68
CA GLU A 99 -12.14 -0.84 -5.60
C GLU A 99 -10.76 -0.27 -5.35
N MET A 100 -9.75 -1.03 -5.73
CA MET A 100 -8.37 -0.58 -5.82
C MET A 100 -7.95 -0.63 -7.29
N MET A 101 -7.18 0.35 -7.74
CA MET A 101 -6.53 0.29 -9.04
C MET A 101 -5.02 0.32 -8.84
N SER A 102 -4.31 -0.51 -9.61
CA SER A 102 -2.84 -0.52 -9.63
C SER A 102 -2.31 -0.19 -11.01
N ALA A 103 -1.31 0.68 -11.06
CA ALA A 103 -0.56 1.01 -12.26
C ALA A 103 0.75 0.25 -12.29
N HIS A 104 1.01 -0.45 -13.40
CA HIS A 104 2.17 -1.33 -13.53
C HIS A 104 3.20 -0.78 -14.52
N ALA A 105 4.48 -1.12 -14.31
CA ALA A 105 5.57 -0.66 -15.17
C ALA A 105 5.46 -1.12 -16.63
N CYS A 106 4.67 -2.16 -16.90
CA CYS A 106 4.38 -2.64 -18.25
C CYS A 106 3.27 -1.85 -18.97
N GLY A 107 2.82 -0.72 -18.41
CA GLY A 107 1.76 0.12 -19.00
C GLY A 107 0.33 -0.36 -18.73
N LYS A 108 0.15 -1.48 -18.02
CA LYS A 108 -1.17 -2.00 -17.66
C LYS A 108 -1.72 -1.31 -16.41
N LEU A 109 -3.02 -1.05 -16.40
CA LEU A 109 -3.79 -0.78 -15.19
C LEU A 109 -4.63 -2.01 -14.85
N VAL A 110 -4.76 -2.33 -13.56
CA VAL A 110 -5.60 -3.44 -13.10
C VAL A 110 -6.54 -2.95 -12.01
N ILE A 111 -7.81 -3.30 -12.11
CA ILE A 111 -8.87 -2.98 -11.14
C ILE A 111 -9.15 -4.22 -10.29
N TRP A 112 -9.21 -4.03 -8.97
CA TRP A 112 -9.39 -5.09 -7.97
C TRP A 112 -10.58 -4.79 -7.06
N LYS A 113 -11.43 -5.78 -6.80
CA LYS A 113 -12.64 -5.61 -5.98
C LYS A 113 -12.44 -5.99 -4.51
N HIS A 114 -12.67 -5.08 -3.56
CA HIS A 114 -12.74 -5.43 -2.13
C HIS A 114 -13.97 -6.35 -1.85
N PRO A 115 -13.92 -7.28 -0.88
CA PRO A 115 -12.84 -7.53 0.09
C PRO A 115 -11.76 -8.49 -0.39
N ASN A 116 -12.03 -9.25 -1.44
CA ASN A 116 -11.15 -10.33 -1.86
C ASN A 116 -10.04 -9.88 -2.79
N TYR A 117 -10.09 -8.65 -3.29
CA TYR A 117 -9.17 -8.10 -4.29
C TYR A 117 -9.00 -9.05 -5.47
N THR A 118 -10.12 -9.56 -5.96
CA THR A 118 -10.19 -10.28 -7.23
C THR A 118 -10.07 -9.28 -8.37
N GLU A 119 -9.36 -9.67 -9.41
CA GLU A 119 -9.25 -8.87 -10.63
C GLU A 119 -10.62 -8.70 -11.27
N VAL A 120 -10.97 -7.45 -11.58
CA VAL A 120 -12.22 -7.06 -12.26
C VAL A 120 -11.95 -6.76 -13.73
N ALA A 121 -10.87 -6.02 -14.00
CA ALA A 121 -10.52 -5.58 -15.34
C ALA A 121 -9.02 -5.30 -15.47
N LYS A 122 -8.52 -5.46 -16.69
CA LYS A 122 -7.21 -4.98 -17.14
C LYS A 122 -7.41 -3.95 -18.23
N LEU A 123 -6.74 -2.80 -18.09
CA LEU A 123 -6.76 -1.74 -19.09
C LEU A 123 -5.35 -1.61 -19.67
N SER A 124 -5.27 -1.52 -20.99
CA SER A 124 -4.06 -1.25 -21.75
C SER A 124 -4.39 -0.23 -22.84
N GLY A 125 -3.49 0.73 -23.04
CA GLY A 125 -3.50 1.63 -24.20
C GLY A 125 -2.66 1.07 -25.35
#